data_AF-E3S3H4-F1
#
_entry.id   AF-E3S3H4-F1
#
_cell.length_a   1.000
_cell.length_b   1.000
_cell.length_c   1.000
_cell.angle_alpha   90.00
_cell.angle_beta   90.00
_cell.angle_gamma   90.00
#
_symmetry.space_group_name_H-M   'P 1'
#
loop_
_entity.id
_entity.type
_entity.pdbx_description
1 polymer ?
#
loop_
_entity_poly.entity_id
_entity_poly.type
_entity_poly.pdbx_seq_one_letter_code
_entity_poly.pdbx_strand_id
1 'polypeptide(L)'
;MATLKFAPWLSDVDVQFYAALAHIKINHDKLDDSARKVLGLYEVRPSEHSSRSMRVQIHPNALTSDETPPNFCRAEGIIKNCNTIEDYKNLDRAAILERCAQTIWDATHDGSIYECPSLLSSFTAIIFANLKKYKFTYHFGFPAIQSDPPWKQVGEATRLQARETTYLVDAVQTWRYSSDVRQRGFFLAKRIRGGGSADERPKTPVSPLEEFGYTWTIGRLEAYEKGFFDKVDSQDRFICFADPSTYETNPGWPLRNLLILMRHRWHLNDAQIMCYRDTHTRRDQPNSLILQLHSDPVPEPAPMSPVSERSDRPQTPKLPKVTGWERTEAGKLTSRNVDLSEYMDERKLADQAVDLNLKLIKWRIAPTIDLDVIKNCKCLLLGAGTLGTYVSRTLMGWGVRKITFIDNATVSFSNPVRQPLFDFKDCLQGGAKKAERAAEALEEIYPGVDATGHVMEVPMLGHPMMDAAKTKLEFEKLQQLISEHDAIFLLMDTRESRWLPTVMGKAHGKIVLNAALGFDTYVVMRHGLKATQEGEVELGCYFCNDVVAPADTNSAQ
;
A
#
# COMPACT_ATOMS: atom_id res chain seq x y z
N MET A 1 -39.59 3.59 20.77
CA MET A 1 -38.39 4.37 20.43
C MET A 1 -37.19 3.44 20.49
N ALA A 2 -36.36 3.41 19.44
CA ALA A 2 -35.20 2.52 19.37
C ALA A 2 -33.89 3.32 19.43
N THR A 3 -32.86 2.78 20.09
CA THR A 3 -31.53 3.38 20.10
C THR A 3 -30.93 3.36 18.70
N LEU A 4 -30.45 4.52 18.22
CA LEU A 4 -29.89 4.65 16.88
C LEU A 4 -28.53 3.92 16.77
N LYS A 5 -28.37 3.10 15.73
CA LYS A 5 -27.11 2.42 15.41
C LYS A 5 -26.50 3.03 14.15
N PHE A 6 -25.22 3.38 14.21
CA PHE A 6 -24.53 4.11 13.15
C PHE A 6 -23.55 3.20 12.39
N ALA A 7 -23.48 3.36 11.07
CA ALA A 7 -22.46 2.70 10.26
C ALA A 7 -21.09 3.37 10.50
N PRO A 8 -20.04 2.63 10.92
CA PRO A 8 -18.74 3.20 11.27
C PRO A 8 -17.95 3.64 10.03
N TRP A 9 -17.17 4.71 10.17
CA TRP A 9 -16.17 5.09 9.19
C TRP A 9 -15.07 4.03 9.06
N LEU A 10 -14.57 3.89 7.84
CA LEU A 10 -13.41 3.12 7.45
C LEU A 10 -12.45 4.01 6.65
N SER A 11 -11.15 3.82 6.83
CA SER A 11 -10.13 4.45 6.01
C SER A 11 -9.98 3.74 4.66
N ASP A 12 -9.70 4.52 3.62
CA ASP A 12 -9.33 4.06 2.28
C ASP A 12 -8.12 4.88 1.83
N VAL A 13 -6.93 4.28 1.83
CA VAL A 13 -5.67 5.01 1.62
C VAL A 13 -5.07 4.59 0.29
N ASP A 14 -4.87 5.55 -0.61
CA ASP A 14 -4.24 5.30 -1.90
C ASP A 14 -2.79 4.84 -1.73
N VAL A 15 -2.32 3.89 -2.54
CA VAL A 15 -0.94 3.39 -2.48
C VAL A 15 0.07 4.51 -2.73
N GLN A 16 -0.23 5.46 -3.61
CA GLN A 16 0.66 6.58 -3.92
C GLN A 16 0.74 7.61 -2.78
N PHE A 17 -0.24 7.65 -1.86
CA PHE A 17 -0.16 8.49 -0.67
C PHE A 17 1.05 8.12 0.19
N TYR A 18 1.39 6.83 0.31
CA TYR A 18 2.54 6.40 1.10
C TYR A 18 3.87 6.88 0.50
N ALA A 19 3.98 6.90 -0.83
CA ALA A 19 5.14 7.46 -1.53
C ALA A 19 5.23 8.98 -1.32
N ALA A 20 4.10 9.70 -1.39
CA ALA A 20 4.05 11.13 -1.10
C ALA A 20 4.43 11.44 0.36
N LEU A 21 3.93 10.65 1.32
CA LEU A 21 4.28 10.76 2.74
C LEU A 21 5.77 10.51 2.97
N ALA A 22 6.35 9.49 2.33
CA ALA A 22 7.79 9.20 2.42
C ALA A 22 8.63 10.34 1.85
N HIS A 23 8.25 10.87 0.68
CA HIS A 23 8.90 12.02 0.05
C HIS A 23 8.86 13.24 0.96
N ILE A 24 7.69 13.58 1.52
CA ILE A 24 7.54 14.70 2.47
C ILE A 24 8.39 14.47 3.72
N LYS A 25 8.39 13.24 4.26
CA LYS A 25 9.16 12.91 5.46
C LYS A 25 10.67 13.06 5.26
N ILE A 26 11.20 12.64 4.12
CA ILE A 26 12.64 12.71 3.83
C ILE A 26 13.07 14.14 3.48
N ASN A 27 12.31 14.80 2.60
CA ASN A 27 12.77 16.04 1.98
C ASN A 27 12.36 17.30 2.77
N HIS A 28 11.27 17.24 3.52
CA HIS A 28 10.70 18.39 4.23
C HIS A 28 10.71 18.21 5.75
N ASP A 29 10.05 17.18 6.28
CA ASP A 29 9.89 17.03 7.74
C ASP A 29 11.19 16.66 8.44
N LYS A 30 11.98 15.76 7.84
CA LYS A 30 13.19 15.20 8.44
C LYS A 30 12.87 14.64 9.84
N LEU A 31 13.39 15.26 10.90
CA LEU A 31 13.14 14.86 12.29
C LEU A 31 11.85 15.43 12.87
N ASP A 32 11.22 16.42 12.23
CA ASP A 32 9.95 16.99 12.69
C ASP A 32 8.85 15.93 12.62
N ASP A 33 8.16 15.72 13.73
CA ASP A 33 7.04 14.78 13.90
C ASP A 33 5.74 15.53 14.30
N SER A 34 5.73 16.84 14.10
CA SER A 34 4.57 17.71 14.29
C SER A 34 3.40 17.23 13.44
N ALA A 35 2.19 17.37 13.98
CA ALA A 35 0.99 16.96 13.29
C ALA A 35 0.73 17.87 12.08
N ARG A 36 0.31 17.27 10.96
CA ARG A 36 0.02 17.98 9.70
C ARG A 36 -1.44 17.86 9.34
N LYS A 37 -1.95 18.87 8.63
CA LYS A 37 -3.24 18.76 7.94
C LYS A 37 -3.16 17.67 6.87
N VAL A 38 -4.22 16.88 6.76
CA VAL A 38 -4.44 15.93 5.67
C VAL A 38 -5.90 16.00 5.24
N LEU A 39 -6.13 16.10 3.94
CA LEU A 39 -7.49 16.13 3.40
C LEU A 39 -8.02 14.71 3.20
N GLY A 40 -9.13 14.39 3.85
CA GLY A 40 -9.93 13.21 3.54
C GLY A 40 -11.13 13.58 2.68
N LEU A 41 -11.49 12.72 1.74
CA LEU A 41 -12.66 12.90 0.89
C LEU A 41 -13.61 11.72 1.05
N TYR A 42 -14.92 11.97 1.00
CA TYR A 42 -15.92 10.92 0.94
C TYR A 42 -17.02 11.29 -0.04
N GLU A 43 -17.77 10.30 -0.49
CA GLU A 43 -18.87 10.52 -1.41
C GLU A 43 -19.99 9.50 -1.19
N VAL A 44 -21.16 9.87 -1.71
CA VAL A 44 -22.38 9.09 -1.62
C VAL A 44 -22.42 8.11 -2.79
N ARG A 45 -22.30 6.80 -2.50
CA ARG A 45 -22.36 5.72 -3.49
C ARG A 45 -23.40 4.66 -3.09
N PRO A 46 -24.70 4.90 -3.28
CA PRO A 46 -25.76 4.03 -2.76
C PRO A 46 -25.77 2.62 -3.37
N SER A 47 -25.22 2.47 -4.58
CA SER A 47 -25.17 1.18 -5.30
C SER A 47 -23.93 0.32 -4.99
N GLU A 48 -23.01 0.80 -4.15
CA GLU A 48 -21.82 0.04 -3.76
C GLU A 48 -22.16 -1.05 -2.74
N HIS A 49 -21.40 -2.13 -2.77
CA HIS A 49 -21.51 -3.19 -1.77
C HIS A 49 -21.22 -2.65 -0.37
N SER A 50 -21.88 -3.21 0.66
CA SER A 50 -21.77 -2.76 2.06
C SER A 50 -20.33 -2.74 2.61
N SER A 51 -19.43 -3.57 2.07
CA SER A 51 -17.99 -3.57 2.40
C SER A 51 -17.22 -2.31 1.97
N ARG A 52 -17.77 -1.55 1.01
CA ARG A 52 -17.23 -0.27 0.52
C ARG A 52 -18.01 0.94 1.04
N SER A 53 -18.99 0.71 1.91
CA SER A 53 -19.70 1.77 2.62
C SER A 53 -18.78 2.54 3.56
N MET A 54 -19.14 3.79 3.85
CA MET A 54 -18.51 4.61 4.90
C MET A 54 -16.98 4.72 4.75
N ARG A 55 -16.47 5.12 3.59
CA ARG A 55 -15.03 5.26 3.33
C ARG A 55 -14.59 6.74 3.31
N VAL A 56 -13.58 7.07 4.11
CA VAL A 56 -12.80 8.30 3.95
C VAL A 56 -11.57 7.97 3.12
N GLN A 57 -11.53 8.53 1.91
CA GLN A 57 -10.48 8.37 0.92
C GLN A 57 -9.34 9.36 1.16
N ILE A 58 -8.12 8.84 1.23
CA ILE A 58 -6.88 9.61 1.35
C ILE A 58 -6.13 9.48 0.02
N HIS A 59 -6.22 10.55 -0.78
CA HIS A 59 -5.64 10.62 -2.12
C HIS A 59 -4.13 10.95 -2.08
N PRO A 60 -3.40 10.76 -3.20
CA PRO A 60 -1.94 10.93 -3.23
C PRO A 60 -1.46 12.33 -2.83
N ASN A 61 -2.23 13.36 -3.18
CA ASN A 61 -1.94 14.77 -2.90
C ASN A 61 -2.61 15.29 -1.61
N ALA A 62 -3.16 14.42 -0.77
CA ALA A 62 -3.94 14.81 0.43
C ALA A 62 -3.15 15.64 1.46
N LEU A 63 -1.82 15.65 1.41
CA LEU A 63 -0.95 16.42 2.31
C LEU A 63 -0.66 17.83 1.79
N THR A 64 -0.91 18.10 0.50
CA THR A 64 -0.46 19.33 -0.18
C THR A 64 -1.56 20.04 -0.95
N SER A 65 -2.67 19.35 -1.26
CA SER A 65 -3.81 19.90 -1.97
C SER A 65 -5.02 20.04 -1.08
N ASP A 66 -5.76 21.14 -1.30
CA ASP A 66 -7.08 21.39 -0.74
C ASP A 66 -8.19 21.22 -1.78
N GLU A 67 -7.89 20.69 -2.96
CA GLU A 67 -8.89 20.50 -4.01
C GLU A 67 -9.93 19.45 -3.63
N THR A 68 -11.20 19.74 -3.93
CA THR A 68 -12.33 18.83 -3.67
C THR A 68 -13.15 18.70 -4.94
N PRO A 69 -13.14 17.52 -5.60
CA PRO A 69 -13.90 17.32 -6.83
C PRO A 69 -15.42 17.46 -6.58
N PRO A 70 -16.23 17.77 -7.62
CA PRO A 70 -17.64 18.17 -7.46
C PRO A 70 -18.51 17.20 -6.65
N ASN A 71 -18.29 15.89 -6.82
CA ASN A 71 -19.10 14.85 -6.19
C ASN A 71 -18.67 14.51 -4.76
N PHE A 72 -17.52 14.99 -4.30
CA PHE A 72 -16.98 14.68 -2.99
C PHE A 72 -17.41 15.70 -1.94
N CYS A 73 -17.44 15.22 -0.70
CA CYS A 73 -17.51 15.99 0.52
C CYS A 73 -16.19 15.87 1.27
N ARG A 74 -15.86 16.89 2.06
CA ARG A 74 -14.61 16.97 2.81
C ARG A 74 -14.76 16.35 4.20
N ALA A 75 -13.75 15.59 4.60
CA ALA A 75 -13.47 15.19 5.97
C ALA A 75 -12.14 15.87 6.36
N GLU A 76 -12.17 16.79 7.33
CA GLU A 76 -10.96 17.51 7.73
C GLU A 76 -10.09 16.63 8.62
N GLY A 77 -8.82 16.44 8.24
CA GLY A 77 -7.94 15.48 8.89
C GLY A 77 -6.67 16.10 9.47
N ILE A 78 -6.17 15.47 10.53
CA ILE A 78 -4.82 15.71 11.06
C ILE A 78 -4.06 14.39 11.15
N ILE A 79 -2.85 14.34 10.60
CA ILE A 79 -1.96 13.18 10.64
C ILE A 79 -0.73 13.45 11.51
N LYS A 80 -0.40 12.52 12.41
CA LYS A 80 0.87 12.52 13.17
C LYS A 80 1.73 11.35 12.72
N ASN A 81 2.88 11.65 12.11
CA ASN A 81 3.86 10.65 11.67
C ASN A 81 5.01 10.57 12.66
N CYS A 82 5.07 9.49 13.44
CA CYS A 82 6.13 9.26 14.42
C CYS A 82 7.44 8.84 13.74
N ASN A 83 8.57 9.26 14.31
CA ASN A 83 9.91 8.89 13.84
C ASN A 83 10.28 7.44 14.20
N THR A 84 9.84 6.96 15.36
CA THR A 84 10.15 5.63 15.88
C THR A 84 8.88 4.83 16.14
N ILE A 85 9.01 3.50 16.16
CA ILE A 85 7.89 2.62 16.48
C ILE A 85 7.56 2.67 17.98
N GLU A 86 8.54 2.98 18.82
CA GLU A 86 8.41 3.18 20.25
C GLU A 86 7.51 4.39 20.53
N ASP A 87 7.79 5.54 19.90
CA ASP A 87 6.96 6.75 20.02
C ASP A 87 5.52 6.46 19.60
N TYR A 88 5.35 5.76 18.47
CA TYR A 88 4.04 5.35 17.96
C TYR A 88 3.25 4.48 18.93
N LYS A 89 3.91 3.53 19.59
CA LYS A 89 3.29 2.64 20.59
C LYS A 89 2.93 3.39 21.87
N ASN A 90 3.75 4.36 22.26
CA ASN A 90 3.58 5.15 23.48
C ASN A 90 2.64 6.34 23.33
N LEU A 91 2.12 6.62 22.13
CA LEU A 91 1.13 7.68 21.92
C LEU A 91 -0.10 7.48 22.81
N ASP A 92 -0.51 8.56 23.49
CA ASP A 92 -1.80 8.63 24.13
C ASP A 92 -2.92 8.78 23.08
N ARG A 93 -3.44 7.63 22.65
CA ARG A 93 -4.50 7.53 21.65
C ARG A 93 -5.82 8.14 22.14
N ALA A 94 -6.07 8.16 23.45
CA ALA A 94 -7.28 8.79 23.97
C ALA A 94 -7.16 10.31 23.84
N ALA A 95 -6.06 10.89 24.30
CA ALA A 95 -5.82 12.33 24.22
C ALA A 95 -5.79 12.86 22.79
N ILE A 96 -5.23 12.11 21.83
CA ILE A 96 -5.22 12.49 20.41
C ILE A 96 -6.65 12.57 19.85
N LEU A 97 -7.48 11.57 20.15
CA LEU A 97 -8.86 11.53 19.68
C LEU A 97 -9.71 12.63 20.36
N GLU A 98 -9.52 12.83 21.67
CA GLU A 98 -10.18 13.89 22.43
C GLU A 98 -9.80 15.28 21.92
N ARG A 99 -8.53 15.53 21.57
CA ARG A 99 -8.11 16.81 20.99
C ARG A 99 -8.80 17.09 19.66
N CYS A 100 -8.93 16.08 18.81
CA CYS A 100 -9.65 16.21 17.54
C CYS A 100 -11.14 16.50 17.77
N ALA A 101 -11.76 15.82 18.75
CA ALA A 101 -13.15 16.08 19.14
C ALA A 101 -13.34 17.47 19.79
N GLN A 102 -12.37 17.95 20.55
CA GLN A 102 -12.39 19.27 21.17
C GLN A 102 -12.50 20.37 20.11
N THR A 103 -11.80 20.23 18.98
CA THR A 103 -11.95 21.16 17.84
C THR A 103 -13.39 21.22 17.32
N ILE A 104 -14.08 20.08 17.22
CA ILE A 104 -15.49 20.02 16.80
C ILE A 104 -16.38 20.68 17.86
N TRP A 105 -16.10 20.41 19.13
CA TRP A 105 -16.85 20.91 20.27
C TRP A 105 -16.74 22.42 20.43
N ASP A 106 -15.53 22.98 20.38
CA ASP A 106 -15.29 24.41 20.48
C ASP A 106 -15.96 25.13 19.31
N ALA A 107 -15.77 24.62 18.08
CA ALA A 107 -16.40 25.18 16.88
C ALA A 107 -17.94 25.18 16.97
N THR A 108 -18.51 24.16 17.62
CA THR A 108 -19.96 24.06 17.87
C THR A 108 -20.44 25.15 18.82
N HIS A 109 -19.66 25.51 19.84
CA HIS A 109 -20.08 26.50 20.84
C HIS A 109 -19.78 27.94 20.39
N ASP A 110 -18.64 28.19 19.73
CA ASP A 110 -18.26 29.52 19.26
C ASP A 110 -18.94 29.92 17.93
N GLY A 111 -19.39 28.95 17.13
CA GLY A 111 -20.12 29.17 15.87
C GLY A 111 -19.30 29.10 14.62
N SER A 112 -17.98 28.95 14.75
CA SER A 112 -17.09 28.73 13.60
C SER A 112 -17.42 27.43 12.84
N ILE A 113 -18.17 26.51 13.45
CA ILE A 113 -18.69 25.31 12.76
C ILE A 113 -19.53 25.66 11.52
N TYR A 114 -20.17 26.83 11.48
CA TYR A 114 -20.95 27.27 10.32
C TYR A 114 -20.08 27.71 9.15
N GLU A 115 -18.86 28.16 9.39
CA GLU A 115 -17.91 28.49 8.34
C GLU A 115 -17.32 27.21 7.72
N CYS A 116 -17.09 26.19 8.56
CA CYS A 116 -16.49 24.92 8.16
C CYS A 116 -17.29 23.69 8.68
N PRO A 117 -18.49 23.40 8.15
CA PRO A 117 -19.27 22.23 8.59
C PRO A 117 -18.59 20.88 8.35
N SER A 118 -17.61 20.81 7.43
CA SER A 118 -16.80 19.60 7.22
C SER A 118 -16.05 19.13 8.46
N LEU A 119 -15.87 20.00 9.48
CA LEU A 119 -15.34 19.61 10.78
C LEU A 119 -16.19 18.56 11.49
N LEU A 120 -17.51 18.50 11.25
CA LEU A 120 -18.38 17.45 11.80
C LEU A 120 -17.98 16.04 11.30
N SER A 121 -17.28 15.97 10.16
CA SER A 121 -16.70 14.74 9.60
C SER A 121 -15.18 14.66 9.79
N SER A 122 -14.63 15.34 10.81
CA SER A 122 -13.17 15.32 11.05
C SER A 122 -12.64 13.93 11.36
N PHE A 123 -11.34 13.74 11.12
CA PHE A 123 -10.60 12.56 11.53
C PHE A 123 -9.19 12.89 11.99
N THR A 124 -8.56 11.93 12.66
CA THR A 124 -7.13 11.95 12.97
C THR A 124 -6.50 10.65 12.52
N ALA A 125 -5.24 10.70 12.09
CA ALA A 125 -4.46 9.53 11.74
C ALA A 125 -3.13 9.55 12.48
N ILE A 126 -2.77 8.41 13.06
CA ILE A 126 -1.42 8.20 13.60
C ILE A 126 -0.71 7.19 12.72
N ILE A 127 0.51 7.50 12.31
CA ILE A 127 1.31 6.66 11.41
C ILE A 127 2.76 6.58 11.88
N PHE A 128 3.38 5.44 11.62
CA PHE A 128 4.82 5.25 11.67
C PHE A 128 5.26 4.69 10.32
N ALA A 129 6.11 5.44 9.62
CA ALA A 129 6.65 5.07 8.32
C ALA A 129 8.07 4.50 8.48
N ASN A 130 8.22 3.17 8.39
CA ASN A 130 9.52 2.53 8.32
C ASN A 130 10.06 2.58 6.89
N LEU A 131 10.67 3.71 6.53
CA LEU A 131 11.16 3.98 5.19
C LEU A 131 12.32 3.08 4.76
N LYS A 132 13.03 2.44 5.71
CA LYS A 132 14.07 1.45 5.40
C LYS A 132 13.49 0.12 4.92
N LYS A 133 12.27 -0.22 5.35
CA LYS A 133 11.59 -1.49 5.01
C LYS A 133 10.36 -1.28 4.13
N TYR A 134 10.04 -0.03 3.78
CA TYR A 134 8.81 0.39 3.10
C TYR A 134 7.54 -0.15 3.78
N LYS A 135 7.55 -0.18 5.12
CA LYS A 135 6.43 -0.65 5.95
C LYS A 135 5.78 0.51 6.68
N PHE A 136 4.46 0.58 6.62
CA PHE A 136 3.68 1.67 7.20
C PHE A 136 2.69 1.09 8.21
N THR A 137 2.84 1.50 9.47
CA THR A 137 1.91 1.13 10.55
C THR A 137 1.02 2.33 10.85
N TYR A 138 -0.30 2.20 10.70
CA TYR A 138 -1.21 3.33 10.90
C TYR A 138 -2.49 2.95 11.64
N HIS A 139 -3.18 3.95 12.17
CA HIS A 139 -4.52 3.80 12.76
C HIS A 139 -5.29 5.12 12.58
N PHE A 140 -6.49 5.06 12.01
CA PHE A 140 -7.39 6.21 11.89
C PHE A 140 -8.36 6.28 13.07
N GLY A 141 -8.65 7.49 13.52
CA GLY A 141 -9.66 7.82 14.52
C GLY A 141 -10.65 8.82 13.95
N PHE A 142 -11.93 8.49 14.05
CA PHE A 142 -13.04 9.33 13.59
C PHE A 142 -13.84 9.82 14.80
N PRO A 143 -13.46 10.94 15.43
CA PRO A 143 -14.05 11.40 16.69
C PRO A 143 -15.56 11.53 16.58
N ALA A 144 -16.26 10.83 17.46
CA ALA A 144 -17.68 10.93 17.69
C ALA A 144 -17.92 11.28 19.15
N ILE A 145 -18.45 12.47 19.37
CA ILE A 145 -18.83 12.96 20.69
C ILE A 145 -20.13 12.27 21.10
N GLN A 146 -20.15 11.66 22.28
CA GLN A 146 -21.31 10.96 22.78
C GLN A 146 -22.36 11.96 23.27
N SER A 147 -23.59 11.78 22.78
CA SER A 147 -24.75 12.55 23.23
C SER A 147 -25.39 11.84 24.42
N ASP A 148 -25.59 12.57 25.52
CA ASP A 148 -26.25 12.09 26.74
C ASP A 148 -27.29 13.13 27.22
N PRO A 149 -28.59 12.81 27.29
CA PRO A 149 -29.25 11.55 26.95
C PRO A 149 -29.08 11.12 25.47
N PRO A 150 -29.17 9.83 25.12
CA PRO A 150 -28.99 9.38 23.73
C PRO A 150 -30.21 9.72 22.86
N TRP A 151 -29.96 10.13 21.61
CA TRP A 151 -31.00 10.27 20.60
C TRP A 151 -31.58 8.90 20.21
N LYS A 152 -32.90 8.83 20.11
CA LYS A 152 -33.67 7.62 19.78
C LYS A 152 -34.50 7.89 18.53
N GLN A 153 -34.66 6.86 17.71
CA GLN A 153 -35.57 6.91 16.56
C GLN A 153 -37.02 6.72 17.04
N VAL A 154 -37.90 7.57 16.51
CA VAL A 154 -39.35 7.55 16.70
C VAL A 154 -39.99 7.06 15.40
N GLY A 155 -40.76 5.97 15.47
CA GLY A 155 -41.37 5.37 14.29
C GLY A 155 -40.36 4.68 13.35
N GLU A 156 -40.84 4.30 12.17
CA GLU A 156 -40.03 3.68 11.12
C GLU A 156 -39.34 4.74 10.25
N ALA A 157 -38.20 4.36 9.65
CA ALA A 157 -37.53 5.20 8.67
C ALA A 157 -38.37 5.28 7.41
N THR A 158 -38.51 6.47 6.84
CA THR A 158 -39.29 6.69 5.61
C THR A 158 -38.38 7.09 4.45
N ARG A 159 -38.91 7.00 3.23
CA ARG A 159 -38.22 7.41 2.00
C ARG A 159 -39.17 8.25 1.15
N LEU A 160 -38.59 9.09 0.31
CA LEU A 160 -39.33 9.86 -0.69
C LEU A 160 -39.78 8.95 -1.84
N GLN A 161 -40.77 9.41 -2.61
CA GLN A 161 -41.10 8.79 -3.90
C GLN A 161 -40.04 9.13 -4.95
N ALA A 162 -39.93 8.30 -6.00
CA ALA A 162 -38.95 8.46 -7.07
C ALA A 162 -38.94 9.87 -7.70
N ARG A 163 -40.14 10.42 -7.94
CA ARG A 163 -40.29 11.72 -8.60
C ARG A 163 -40.10 12.90 -7.64
N GLU A 164 -40.48 12.78 -6.37
CA GLU A 164 -40.10 13.76 -5.32
C GLU A 164 -38.57 13.82 -5.14
N THR A 165 -37.91 12.65 -5.23
CA THR A 165 -36.45 12.51 -5.11
C THR A 165 -35.73 13.25 -6.22
N THR A 166 -36.25 13.17 -7.45
CA THR A 166 -35.67 13.88 -8.60
C THR A 166 -35.58 15.39 -8.35
N TYR A 167 -36.66 16.01 -7.87
CA TYR A 167 -36.67 17.44 -7.57
C TYR A 167 -35.80 17.82 -6.36
N LEU A 168 -35.70 16.95 -5.36
CA LEU A 168 -34.76 17.15 -4.24
C LEU A 168 -33.33 17.14 -4.75
N VAL A 169 -32.96 16.14 -5.56
CA VAL A 169 -31.61 16.00 -6.12
C VAL A 169 -31.25 17.23 -6.93
N ASP A 170 -32.14 17.72 -7.79
CA ASP A 170 -31.90 18.92 -8.59
C ASP A 170 -31.64 20.15 -7.69
N ALA A 171 -32.48 20.37 -6.68
CA ALA A 171 -32.31 21.47 -5.72
C ALA A 171 -30.98 21.37 -4.93
N VAL A 172 -30.61 20.16 -4.49
CA VAL A 172 -29.35 19.92 -3.78
C VAL A 172 -28.15 20.14 -4.72
N GLN A 173 -28.21 19.70 -5.98
CA GLN A 173 -27.13 19.92 -6.94
C GLN A 173 -26.93 21.41 -7.27
N THR A 174 -28.02 22.15 -7.49
CA THR A 174 -27.96 23.61 -7.68
C THR A 174 -27.30 24.30 -6.48
N TRP A 175 -27.73 23.95 -5.26
CA TRP A 175 -27.13 24.50 -4.05
C TRP A 175 -25.65 24.13 -3.90
N ARG A 176 -25.28 22.86 -4.15
CA ARG A 176 -23.89 22.37 -4.07
C ARG A 176 -22.96 23.12 -5.02
N TYR A 177 -23.41 23.41 -6.24
CA TYR A 177 -22.62 24.13 -7.25
C TYR A 177 -22.26 25.55 -6.79
N SER A 178 -23.22 26.23 -6.14
CA SER A 178 -23.04 27.59 -5.58
C SER A 178 -22.40 27.64 -4.19
N SER A 179 -22.13 26.49 -3.57
CA SER A 179 -21.65 26.40 -2.18
C SER A 179 -20.18 26.03 -2.08
N ASP A 180 -19.53 26.60 -1.06
CA ASP A 180 -18.16 26.24 -0.67
C ASP A 180 -18.05 24.73 -0.41
N VAL A 181 -16.93 24.14 -0.80
CA VAL A 181 -16.66 22.69 -0.69
C VAL A 181 -16.77 22.16 0.75
N ARG A 182 -16.49 23.00 1.76
CA ARG A 182 -16.58 22.67 3.19
C ARG A 182 -18.03 22.57 3.70
N GLN A 183 -18.99 23.14 2.96
CA GLN A 183 -20.41 23.17 3.34
C GLN A 183 -21.16 21.92 2.82
N ARG A 184 -20.69 21.28 1.75
CA ARG A 184 -21.45 20.28 0.98
C ARG A 184 -21.89 19.04 1.76
N GLY A 185 -21.21 18.73 2.86
CA GLY A 185 -21.51 17.55 3.69
C GLY A 185 -22.74 17.70 4.59
N PHE A 186 -23.16 18.93 4.92
CA PHE A 186 -24.23 19.18 5.90
C PHE A 186 -25.05 20.41 5.49
N PHE A 187 -26.38 20.26 5.46
CA PHE A 187 -27.27 21.30 4.96
C PHE A 187 -28.68 21.20 5.55
N LEU A 188 -29.50 22.20 5.27
CA LEU A 188 -30.91 22.24 5.65
C LEU A 188 -31.75 22.09 4.38
N ALA A 189 -32.88 21.39 4.47
CA ALA A 189 -33.86 21.32 3.40
C ALA A 189 -35.25 21.59 3.96
N LYS A 190 -36.08 22.30 3.19
CA LYS A 190 -37.49 22.46 3.51
C LYS A 190 -38.38 22.34 2.29
N ARG A 191 -39.63 21.95 2.52
CA ARG A 191 -40.69 22.01 1.51
C ARG A 191 -41.49 23.30 1.72
N ILE A 192 -41.63 24.11 0.68
CA ILE A 192 -42.47 25.31 0.69
C ILE A 192 -43.76 25.00 -0.07
N ARG A 193 -44.88 25.00 0.64
CA ARG A 193 -46.22 24.77 0.07
C ARG A 193 -46.84 26.11 -0.37
N GLY A 194 -47.42 26.13 -1.56
CA GLY A 194 -48.06 27.32 -2.14
C GLY A 194 -47.10 28.29 -2.85
N GLY A 195 -47.60 28.98 -3.89
CA GLY A 195 -46.81 29.92 -4.70
C GLY A 195 -47.10 29.93 -6.21
N GLY A 196 -48.05 29.13 -6.69
CA GLY A 196 -48.46 29.13 -8.10
C GLY A 196 -49.55 30.16 -8.34
N SER A 197 -49.39 31.05 -9.31
CA SER A 197 -50.52 31.84 -9.81
C SER A 197 -51.53 30.87 -10.43
N ALA A 198 -52.81 31.00 -10.06
CA ALA A 198 -53.88 30.13 -10.56
C ALA A 198 -54.24 30.35 -12.05
N ASP A 199 -53.53 31.26 -12.74
CA ASP A 199 -53.89 31.77 -14.08
C ASP A 199 -52.92 31.40 -15.21
N GLU A 200 -51.89 30.57 -14.98
CA GLU A 200 -51.02 30.10 -16.07
C GLU A 200 -51.36 28.68 -16.52
N ARG A 201 -51.57 28.52 -17.84
CA ARG A 201 -51.75 27.21 -18.49
C ARG A 201 -50.59 26.27 -18.11
N PRO A 202 -50.83 24.95 -17.98
CA PRO A 202 -49.78 23.99 -17.64
C PRO A 202 -48.65 24.08 -18.68
N LYS A 203 -47.48 24.53 -18.23
CA LYS A 203 -46.27 24.52 -19.05
C LYS A 203 -45.72 23.09 -19.01
N THR A 204 -45.51 22.47 -20.16
CA THR A 204 -44.68 21.26 -20.26
C THR A 204 -43.21 21.68 -20.34
N PRO A 205 -42.33 21.18 -19.46
CA PRO A 205 -42.57 20.20 -18.40
C PRO A 205 -43.25 20.78 -17.15
N VAL A 206 -44.15 19.99 -16.54
CA VAL A 206 -44.92 20.34 -15.32
C VAL A 206 -43.96 20.74 -14.20
N SER A 207 -44.22 21.87 -13.57
CA SER A 207 -43.40 22.38 -12.48
C SER A 207 -43.59 21.52 -11.20
N PRO A 208 -42.57 21.38 -10.33
CA PRO A 208 -42.71 20.62 -9.09
C PRO A 208 -43.87 21.09 -8.20
N LEU A 209 -44.20 22.38 -8.27
CA LEU A 209 -45.30 22.98 -7.53
C LEU A 209 -46.67 22.54 -8.05
N GLU A 210 -46.83 22.42 -9.38
CA GLU A 210 -48.05 21.91 -10.00
C GLU A 210 -48.23 20.41 -9.75
N GLU A 211 -47.14 19.66 -9.58
CA GLU A 211 -47.20 18.21 -9.39
C GLU A 211 -47.38 17.79 -7.92
N PHE A 212 -46.62 18.38 -7.00
CA PHE A 212 -46.60 17.95 -5.58
C PHE A 212 -47.16 19.00 -4.61
N GLY A 213 -47.50 20.19 -5.10
CA GLY A 213 -47.98 21.28 -4.26
C GLY A 213 -46.90 21.98 -3.42
N TYR A 214 -45.62 21.64 -3.63
CA TYR A 214 -44.50 22.28 -2.95
C TYR A 214 -43.21 22.30 -3.78
N THR A 215 -42.26 23.14 -3.38
CA THR A 215 -40.89 23.18 -3.91
C THR A 215 -39.85 22.94 -2.81
N TRP A 216 -38.69 22.43 -3.20
CA TRP A 216 -37.55 22.25 -2.29
C TRP A 216 -36.73 23.53 -2.20
N THR A 217 -36.37 23.91 -0.98
CA THR A 217 -35.36 24.96 -0.73
C THR A 217 -34.25 24.38 0.12
N ILE A 218 -33.00 24.59 -0.31
CA ILE A 218 -31.80 24.09 0.36
C ILE A 218 -31.02 25.27 0.95
N GLY A 219 -30.58 25.14 2.20
CA GLY A 219 -29.87 26.16 2.95
C GLY A 219 -28.59 25.65 3.61
N ARG A 220 -27.67 26.56 3.92
CA ARG A 220 -26.49 26.26 4.77
C ARG A 220 -26.93 26.10 6.22
N LEU A 221 -26.13 25.41 7.04
CA LEU A 221 -26.44 25.21 8.46
C LEU A 221 -26.63 26.53 9.23
N GLU A 222 -25.85 27.56 8.91
CA GLU A 222 -25.96 28.90 9.51
C GLU A 222 -27.37 29.51 9.36
N ALA A 223 -28.09 29.14 8.30
CA ALA A 223 -29.42 29.67 8.05
C ALA A 223 -30.44 29.22 9.12
N TYR A 224 -30.15 28.16 9.88
CA TYR A 224 -31.00 27.70 10.98
C TYR A 224 -31.26 28.82 11.99
N GLU A 225 -30.20 29.46 12.48
CA GLU A 225 -30.29 30.57 13.44
C GLU A 225 -30.88 31.85 12.84
N LYS A 226 -30.89 31.94 11.50
CA LYS A 226 -31.49 33.04 10.74
C LYS A 226 -32.97 32.79 10.39
N GLY A 227 -33.62 31.81 11.02
CA GLY A 227 -35.04 31.53 10.82
C GLY A 227 -35.36 30.77 9.53
N PHE A 228 -34.45 29.93 9.02
CA PHE A 228 -34.68 29.16 7.78
C PHE A 228 -35.98 28.35 7.81
N PHE A 229 -36.39 27.86 8.98
CA PHE A 229 -37.61 27.07 9.18
C PHE A 229 -38.80 27.88 9.72
N ASP A 230 -38.70 29.21 9.78
CA ASP A 230 -39.79 30.05 10.26
C ASP A 230 -41.03 29.88 9.38
N LYS A 231 -42.19 29.70 10.02
CA LYS A 231 -43.49 29.51 9.35
C LYS A 231 -43.56 28.30 8.41
N VAL A 232 -42.74 27.28 8.65
CA VAL A 232 -42.76 25.99 7.92
C VAL A 232 -43.29 24.92 8.84
N ASP A 233 -44.16 24.01 8.40
CA ASP A 233 -44.63 22.92 9.27
C ASP A 233 -43.51 21.94 9.63
N SER A 234 -43.57 21.33 10.83
CA SER A 234 -42.51 20.42 11.32
C SER A 234 -42.22 19.24 10.38
N GLN A 235 -43.25 18.72 9.71
CA GLN A 235 -43.15 17.65 8.71
C GLN A 235 -42.33 18.04 7.47
N ASP A 236 -42.21 19.33 7.19
CA ASP A 236 -41.57 19.89 6.01
C ASP A 236 -40.18 20.49 6.32
N ARG A 237 -39.64 20.26 7.52
CA ARG A 237 -38.30 20.73 7.97
C ARG A 237 -37.34 19.54 8.04
N PHE A 238 -36.20 19.62 7.36
CA PHE A 238 -35.22 18.54 7.31
C PHE A 238 -33.81 19.06 7.60
N ILE A 239 -33.15 18.48 8.60
CA ILE A 239 -31.71 18.66 8.82
C ILE A 239 -31.00 17.52 8.10
N CYS A 240 -30.09 17.84 7.20
CA CYS A 240 -29.56 16.92 6.22
C CYS A 240 -28.04 16.76 6.34
N PHE A 241 -27.54 15.58 6.01
CA PHE A 241 -26.11 15.35 5.77
C PHE A 241 -25.92 14.38 4.61
N ALA A 242 -24.82 14.54 3.88
CA ALA A 242 -24.41 13.59 2.85
C ALA A 242 -23.98 12.28 3.51
N ASP A 243 -24.76 11.22 3.33
CA ASP A 243 -24.57 9.95 4.01
C ASP A 243 -23.92 8.91 3.07
N PRO A 244 -22.65 8.51 3.30
CA PRO A 244 -22.01 7.45 2.53
C PRO A 244 -22.39 6.03 3.00
N SER A 245 -23.32 5.90 3.95
CA SER A 245 -23.86 4.61 4.38
C SER A 245 -24.68 3.97 3.26
N THR A 246 -24.39 2.70 2.96
CA THR A 246 -25.20 1.88 2.03
C THR A 246 -26.11 0.91 2.77
N TYR A 247 -26.10 0.92 4.11
CA TYR A 247 -26.97 0.09 4.94
C TYR A 247 -28.41 0.61 4.92
N GLU A 248 -29.38 -0.28 4.76
CA GLU A 248 -30.79 0.09 4.57
C GLU A 248 -31.40 0.91 5.72
N THR A 249 -30.97 0.68 6.96
CA THR A 249 -31.56 1.27 8.17
C THR A 249 -30.58 2.08 9.00
N ASN A 250 -29.28 1.97 8.73
CA ASN A 250 -28.25 2.57 9.59
C ASN A 250 -27.72 3.86 8.96
N PRO A 251 -27.90 5.03 9.61
CA PRO A 251 -27.27 6.27 9.16
C PRO A 251 -25.75 6.19 9.32
N GLY A 252 -25.04 6.97 8.51
CA GLY A 252 -23.59 7.10 8.60
C GLY A 252 -23.10 7.74 9.90
N TRP A 253 -21.84 7.48 10.21
CA TRP A 253 -21.11 8.03 11.36
C TRP A 253 -21.18 9.56 11.54
N PRO A 254 -21.15 10.41 10.49
CA PRO A 254 -21.19 11.86 10.62
C PRO A 254 -22.39 12.41 11.39
N LEU A 255 -23.52 11.68 11.36
CA LEU A 255 -24.72 12.07 12.07
C LEU A 255 -24.47 12.24 13.57
N ARG A 256 -23.54 11.49 14.16
CA ARG A 256 -23.23 11.60 15.60
C ARG A 256 -22.82 13.02 16.00
N ASN A 257 -21.95 13.67 15.22
CA ASN A 257 -21.47 15.01 15.52
C ASN A 257 -22.52 16.07 15.14
N LEU A 258 -23.32 15.83 14.10
CA LEU A 258 -24.45 16.71 13.77
C LEU A 258 -25.50 16.77 14.89
N LEU A 259 -25.79 15.64 15.53
CA LEU A 259 -26.69 15.58 16.69
C LEU A 259 -26.17 16.37 17.90
N ILE A 260 -24.84 16.50 18.02
CA ILE A 260 -24.21 17.32 19.05
C ILE A 260 -24.39 18.80 18.76
N LEU A 261 -24.18 19.22 17.52
CA LEU A 261 -24.50 20.59 17.07
C LEU A 261 -25.95 20.95 17.37
N MET A 262 -26.89 20.07 16.97
CA MET A 262 -28.32 20.29 17.17
C MET A 262 -28.71 20.46 18.65
N ARG A 263 -28.12 19.66 19.54
CA ARG A 263 -28.41 19.76 20.97
C ARG A 263 -27.80 21.00 21.60
N HIS A 264 -26.50 21.20 21.38
CA HIS A 264 -25.74 22.18 22.15
C HIS A 264 -25.88 23.60 21.63
N ARG A 265 -26.19 23.76 20.33
CA ARG A 265 -26.33 25.07 19.71
C ARG A 265 -27.77 25.44 19.40
N TRP A 266 -28.56 24.48 18.90
CA TRP A 266 -29.96 24.73 18.54
C TRP A 266 -30.96 24.35 19.62
N HIS A 267 -30.50 23.72 20.70
CA HIS A 267 -31.32 23.27 21.83
C HIS A 267 -32.51 22.40 21.39
N LEU A 268 -32.30 21.58 20.36
CA LEU A 268 -33.32 20.68 19.83
C LEU A 268 -33.37 19.39 20.64
N ASN A 269 -34.60 18.98 20.98
CA ASN A 269 -34.92 17.66 21.51
C ASN A 269 -35.60 16.77 20.45
N ASP A 270 -36.15 17.37 19.40
CA ASP A 270 -36.86 16.68 18.32
C ASP A 270 -36.41 17.23 16.97
N ALA A 271 -36.15 16.33 16.02
CA ALA A 271 -35.75 16.71 14.68
C ALA A 271 -36.03 15.62 13.65
N GLN A 272 -36.32 16.05 12.43
CA GLN A 272 -36.39 15.18 11.27
C GLN A 272 -35.06 15.25 10.51
N ILE A 273 -34.38 14.12 10.42
CA ILE A 273 -33.07 13.99 9.78
C ILE A 273 -33.22 13.33 8.42
N MET A 274 -32.65 13.96 7.38
CA MET A 274 -32.50 13.34 6.07
C MET A 274 -31.06 12.88 5.87
N CYS A 275 -30.87 11.57 5.86
CA CYS A 275 -29.63 10.92 5.47
C CYS A 275 -29.57 10.93 3.94
N TYR A 276 -28.94 11.95 3.35
CA TYR A 276 -28.98 12.19 1.92
C TYR A 276 -28.06 11.20 1.18
N ARG A 277 -28.67 10.29 0.43
CA ARG A 277 -27.99 9.18 -0.27
C ARG A 277 -28.22 9.19 -1.79
N ASP A 278 -28.89 10.21 -2.30
CA ASP A 278 -29.29 10.27 -3.70
C ASP A 278 -28.19 10.91 -4.57
N THR A 279 -28.08 10.43 -5.80
CA THR A 279 -27.04 10.85 -6.75
C THR A 279 -27.66 11.45 -8.01
N HIS A 280 -26.97 12.39 -8.65
CA HIS A 280 -27.47 13.03 -9.86
C HIS A 280 -27.68 12.04 -11.02
N THR A 281 -26.79 11.06 -11.16
CA THR A 281 -26.84 10.03 -12.22
C THR A 281 -28.05 9.12 -12.11
N ARG A 282 -28.56 8.89 -10.88
CA ARG A 282 -29.72 8.04 -10.58
C ARG A 282 -30.72 8.80 -9.69
N ARG A 283 -31.09 10.00 -10.13
CA ARG A 283 -31.90 10.95 -9.34
C ARG A 283 -33.34 10.52 -9.09
N ASP A 284 -33.81 9.50 -9.80
CA ASP A 284 -35.11 8.86 -9.65
C ASP A 284 -35.10 7.72 -8.62
N GLN A 285 -33.93 7.32 -8.09
CA GLN A 285 -33.83 6.25 -7.09
C GLN A 285 -33.86 6.84 -5.67
N PRO A 286 -34.92 6.58 -4.88
CA PRO A 286 -35.06 7.10 -3.52
C PRO A 286 -34.20 6.28 -2.54
N ASN A 287 -32.93 6.66 -2.41
CA ASN A 287 -31.99 6.02 -1.50
C ASN A 287 -31.93 6.74 -0.15
N SER A 288 -32.24 8.04 -0.11
CA SER A 288 -32.20 8.83 1.13
C SER A 288 -33.16 8.29 2.20
N LEU A 289 -32.68 8.24 3.44
CA LEU A 289 -33.47 7.84 4.60
C LEU A 289 -33.92 9.06 5.40
N ILE A 290 -35.20 9.11 5.75
CA ILE A 290 -35.77 10.14 6.62
C ILE A 290 -36.05 9.52 7.99
N LEU A 291 -35.43 10.08 9.02
CA LEU A 291 -35.49 9.59 10.40
C LEU A 291 -36.11 10.68 11.29
N GLN A 292 -37.17 10.34 12.02
CA GLN A 292 -37.64 11.18 13.11
C GLN A 292 -36.88 10.80 14.38
N LEU A 293 -36.15 11.76 14.96
CA LEU A 293 -35.34 11.55 16.14
C LEU A 293 -35.85 12.39 17.31
N HIS A 294 -35.81 11.78 18.50
CA HIS A 294 -36.14 12.41 19.77
C HIS A 294 -35.02 12.13 20.78
N SER A 295 -34.73 13.11 21.62
CA SER A 295 -33.94 12.95 22.82
C SER A 295 -34.69 13.48 24.02
N ASP A 296 -34.53 12.77 25.14
CA ASP A 296 -34.96 13.28 26.43
C ASP A 296 -34.23 14.61 26.72
N PRO A 297 -34.91 15.62 27.31
CA PRO A 297 -34.30 16.88 27.69
C PRO A 297 -33.14 16.66 28.68
N VAL A 298 -32.12 17.51 28.61
CA VAL A 298 -31.04 17.48 29.61
C VAL A 298 -31.63 17.94 30.96
N PRO A 299 -31.44 17.20 32.07
CA PRO A 299 -31.91 17.64 33.38
C PRO A 299 -31.30 19.00 33.75
N GLU A 300 -32.12 19.95 34.20
CA GLU A 300 -31.60 21.21 34.72
C GLU A 300 -30.66 20.93 35.91
N PRO A 301 -29.50 21.61 35.98
CA PRO A 301 -28.64 21.49 37.16
C PRO A 301 -29.43 21.97 38.38
N ALA A 302 -29.43 21.17 39.46
CA ALA A 302 -30.01 21.56 40.74
C ALA A 302 -29.47 22.95 41.16
N PRO A 303 -30.29 23.83 41.77
CA PRO A 303 -29.87 25.18 42.11
C PRO A 303 -28.61 25.14 42.98
N MET A 304 -27.49 25.61 42.42
CA MET A 304 -26.23 25.70 43.13
C MET A 304 -26.31 26.77 44.20
N SER A 305 -25.84 26.44 45.40
CA SER A 305 -25.64 27.37 46.51
C SER A 305 -24.79 28.59 46.07
N PRO A 306 -25.07 29.79 46.57
CA PRO A 306 -24.48 31.02 46.05
C PRO A 306 -23.08 31.27 46.64
N VAL A 307 -22.04 30.57 46.19
CA VAL A 307 -20.66 30.99 46.46
C VAL A 307 -19.71 30.56 45.33
N SER A 308 -19.42 31.47 44.41
CA SER A 308 -18.06 31.81 43.95
C SER A 308 -18.11 32.71 42.71
N GLU A 309 -17.23 33.71 42.72
CA GLU A 309 -17.00 34.82 41.80
C GLU A 309 -17.35 34.57 40.31
N ARG A 310 -18.18 35.47 39.75
CA ARG A 310 -18.51 35.52 38.33
C ARG A 310 -17.28 35.91 37.51
N SER A 311 -16.75 34.99 36.71
CA SER A 311 -15.92 35.33 35.55
C SER A 311 -16.83 35.66 34.36
N ASP A 312 -16.75 36.88 33.80
CA ASP A 312 -17.54 37.39 32.67
C ASP A 312 -17.23 36.74 31.30
N ARG A 313 -16.71 35.50 31.25
CA ARG A 313 -16.55 34.73 30.01
C ARG A 313 -17.52 33.56 29.99
N PRO A 314 -18.31 33.36 28.91
CA PRO A 314 -19.10 32.15 28.77
C PRO A 314 -18.14 30.95 28.73
N GLN A 315 -18.16 30.11 29.78
CA GLN A 315 -17.35 28.91 29.82
C GLN A 315 -17.98 27.85 28.91
N THR A 316 -17.21 27.37 27.94
CA THR A 316 -17.60 26.21 27.13
C THR A 316 -17.84 25.02 28.07
N PRO A 317 -18.99 24.32 27.97
CA PRO A 317 -19.26 23.17 28.81
C PRO A 317 -18.23 22.05 28.58
N LYS A 318 -18.08 21.17 29.58
CA LYS A 318 -17.12 20.06 29.53
C LYS A 318 -17.42 19.12 28.35
N LEU A 319 -16.38 18.78 27.58
CA LEU A 319 -16.47 17.83 26.46
C LEU A 319 -17.02 16.46 26.94
N PRO A 320 -18.09 15.94 26.32
CA PRO A 320 -18.60 14.59 26.60
C PRO A 320 -17.61 13.49 26.19
N LYS A 321 -17.92 12.25 26.57
CA LYS A 321 -17.09 11.08 26.20
C LYS A 321 -16.94 10.98 24.68
N VAL A 322 -15.71 10.72 24.22
CA VAL A 322 -15.37 10.59 22.80
C VAL A 322 -15.06 9.14 22.45
N THR A 323 -15.51 8.70 21.28
CA THR A 323 -15.17 7.39 20.69
C THR A 323 -14.84 7.56 19.20
N GLY A 324 -14.23 6.57 18.54
CA GLY A 324 -13.97 6.72 17.10
C GLY A 324 -12.79 5.98 16.48
N TRP A 325 -11.95 5.30 17.27
CA TRP A 325 -10.85 4.51 16.70
C TRP A 325 -11.37 3.42 15.76
N GLU A 326 -10.80 3.37 14.56
CA GLU A 326 -11.18 2.43 13.49
C GLU A 326 -10.93 0.98 13.93
N ARG A 327 -11.85 0.08 13.57
CA ARG A 327 -11.67 -1.35 13.79
C ARG A 327 -11.11 -2.01 12.53
N THR A 328 -10.30 -3.04 12.74
CA THR A 328 -9.89 -3.94 11.64
C THR A 328 -11.09 -4.75 11.15
N GLU A 329 -10.96 -5.42 10.00
CA GLU A 329 -11.99 -6.32 9.47
C GLU A 329 -12.34 -7.45 10.47
N ALA A 330 -11.37 -7.84 11.30
CA ALA A 330 -11.58 -8.77 12.41
C ALA A 330 -12.26 -8.15 13.66
N GLY A 331 -12.74 -6.90 13.58
CA GLY A 331 -13.43 -6.19 14.65
C GLY A 331 -12.54 -5.66 15.78
N LYS A 332 -11.22 -5.82 15.68
CA LYS A 332 -10.26 -5.44 16.74
C LYS A 332 -9.83 -3.97 16.61
N LEU A 333 -9.63 -3.31 17.75
CA LEU A 333 -9.09 -1.95 17.84
C LEU A 333 -7.56 -2.00 17.81
N THR A 334 -7.00 -2.24 16.63
CA THR A 334 -5.54 -2.40 16.44
C THR A 334 -5.09 -1.68 15.18
N SER A 335 -3.84 -1.23 15.17
CA SER A 335 -3.23 -0.61 13.99
C SER A 335 -3.18 -1.57 12.79
N ARG A 336 -3.28 -0.99 11.59
CA ARG A 336 -3.04 -1.69 10.32
C ARG A 336 -1.56 -1.58 9.95
N ASN A 337 -1.07 -2.59 9.23
CA ASN A 337 0.27 -2.62 8.67
C ASN A 337 0.18 -2.84 7.17
N VAL A 338 0.89 -2.02 6.40
CA VAL A 338 0.99 -2.15 4.94
C VAL A 338 2.46 -2.29 4.58
N ASP A 339 2.78 -3.31 3.79
CA ASP A 339 4.11 -3.56 3.25
C ASP A 339 4.10 -3.17 1.76
N LEU A 340 4.82 -2.10 1.43
CA LEU A 340 4.95 -1.62 0.05
C LEU A 340 6.35 -1.91 -0.53
N SER A 341 7.12 -2.78 0.10
CA SER A 341 8.47 -3.10 -0.39
C SER A 341 8.45 -3.68 -1.80
N GLU A 342 7.43 -4.44 -2.19
CA GLU A 342 7.29 -4.94 -3.57
C GLU A 342 7.12 -3.83 -4.61
N TYR A 343 6.63 -2.65 -4.22
CA TYR A 343 6.38 -1.52 -5.12
C TYR A 343 7.42 -0.41 -5.02
N MET A 344 8.19 -0.37 -3.92
CA MET A 344 9.09 0.73 -3.60
C MET A 344 10.57 0.32 -3.44
N ASP A 345 10.87 -0.97 -3.25
CA ASP A 345 12.25 -1.47 -3.12
C ASP A 345 12.82 -1.82 -4.51
N GLU A 346 13.80 -1.04 -4.96
CA GLU A 346 14.46 -1.22 -6.27
C GLU A 346 15.04 -2.62 -6.46
N ARG A 347 15.54 -3.27 -5.38
CA ARG A 347 16.10 -4.63 -5.47
C ARG A 347 15.01 -5.66 -5.72
N LYS A 348 13.87 -5.52 -5.04
CA LYS A 348 12.72 -6.41 -5.25
C LYS A 348 12.08 -6.20 -6.61
N LEU A 349 12.00 -4.95 -7.08
CA LEU A 349 11.52 -4.64 -8.42
C LEU A 349 12.41 -5.28 -9.50
N ALA A 350 13.73 -5.24 -9.33
CA ALA A 350 14.66 -5.91 -10.24
C ALA A 350 14.50 -7.44 -10.21
N ASP A 351 14.37 -8.06 -9.02
CA ASP A 351 14.13 -9.51 -8.87
C ASP A 351 12.82 -9.94 -9.55
N GLN A 352 11.74 -9.18 -9.34
CA GLN A 352 10.45 -9.44 -9.98
C GLN A 352 10.51 -9.32 -11.50
N ALA A 353 11.23 -8.32 -12.03
CA ALA A 353 11.39 -8.13 -13.47
C ALA A 353 12.17 -9.29 -14.13
N VAL A 354 13.25 -9.75 -13.50
CA VAL A 354 14.03 -10.91 -13.98
C VAL A 354 13.18 -12.18 -13.95
N ASP A 355 12.51 -12.45 -12.83
CA ASP A 355 11.66 -13.64 -12.70
C ASP A 355 10.47 -13.63 -13.66
N LEU A 356 9.90 -12.45 -13.94
CA LEU A 356 8.83 -12.30 -14.92
C LEU A 356 9.30 -12.66 -16.33
N ASN A 357 10.50 -12.24 -16.73
CA ASN A 357 11.05 -12.58 -18.04
C ASN A 357 11.13 -14.10 -18.26
N LEU A 358 11.64 -14.83 -17.26
CA LEU A 358 11.72 -16.29 -17.30
C LEU A 358 10.34 -16.95 -17.29
N LYS A 359 9.41 -16.45 -16.47
CA LYS A 359 8.01 -16.92 -16.44
C LYS A 359 7.31 -16.72 -17.79
N LEU A 360 7.61 -15.63 -18.51
CA LEU A 360 7.09 -15.41 -19.86
C LEU A 360 7.58 -16.47 -20.85
N ILE A 361 8.84 -16.92 -20.76
CA ILE A 361 9.37 -18.03 -21.58
C ILE A 361 8.60 -19.32 -21.25
N LYS A 362 8.42 -19.63 -19.97
CA LYS A 362 7.62 -20.78 -19.51
C LYS A 362 6.20 -20.73 -20.08
N TRP A 363 5.49 -19.62 -19.91
CA TRP A 363 4.09 -19.53 -20.34
C TRP A 363 3.91 -19.56 -21.86
N ARG A 364 4.85 -18.98 -22.62
CA ARG A 364 4.69 -18.80 -24.07
C ARG A 364 5.27 -19.95 -24.89
N ILE A 365 6.41 -20.51 -24.46
CA ILE A 365 7.23 -21.40 -25.30
C ILE A 365 7.36 -22.78 -24.68
N ALA A 366 7.65 -22.88 -23.38
CA ALA A 366 7.94 -24.14 -22.72
C ALA A 366 7.18 -24.31 -21.39
N PRO A 367 5.86 -24.62 -21.41
CA PRO A 367 5.04 -24.67 -20.18
C PRO A 367 5.50 -25.67 -19.13
N THR A 368 6.18 -26.73 -19.57
CA THR A 368 6.69 -27.81 -18.72
C THR A 368 8.03 -27.51 -18.08
N ILE A 369 8.71 -26.41 -18.44
CA ILE A 369 10.01 -26.07 -17.85
C ILE A 369 9.86 -25.76 -16.36
N ASP A 370 10.74 -26.36 -15.55
CA ASP A 370 10.85 -26.08 -14.12
C ASP A 370 11.94 -25.03 -13.90
N LEU A 371 11.51 -23.76 -13.79
CA LEU A 371 12.40 -22.64 -13.53
C LEU A 371 12.92 -22.63 -12.08
N ASP A 372 12.20 -23.24 -11.15
CA ASP A 372 12.59 -23.23 -9.74
C ASP A 372 13.77 -24.15 -9.50
N VAL A 373 13.86 -25.28 -10.22
CA VAL A 373 15.03 -26.17 -10.20
C VAL A 373 16.28 -25.43 -10.71
N ILE A 374 16.16 -24.64 -11.78
CA ILE A 374 17.27 -23.85 -12.32
C ILE A 374 17.67 -22.75 -11.34
N LYS A 375 16.69 -21.98 -10.83
CA LYS A 375 16.90 -20.87 -9.89
C LYS A 375 17.66 -21.30 -8.63
N ASN A 376 17.29 -22.46 -8.07
CA ASN A 376 17.82 -22.97 -6.82
C ASN A 376 19.11 -23.81 -6.98
N CYS A 377 19.54 -24.09 -8.20
CA CYS A 377 20.76 -24.86 -8.46
C CYS A 377 22.01 -24.08 -8.05
N LYS A 378 22.84 -24.66 -7.18
CA LYS A 378 24.12 -24.06 -6.76
C LYS A 378 25.22 -24.44 -7.74
N CYS A 379 25.82 -23.45 -8.38
CA CYS A 379 26.80 -23.65 -9.44
C CYS A 379 28.23 -23.30 -8.98
N LEU A 380 29.14 -24.27 -9.04
CA LEU A 380 30.58 -24.06 -8.84
C LEU A 380 31.29 -23.93 -10.19
N LEU A 381 31.95 -22.81 -10.42
CA LEU A 381 32.70 -22.49 -11.64
C LEU A 381 34.21 -22.59 -11.35
N LEU A 382 34.84 -23.65 -11.85
CA LEU A 382 36.29 -23.82 -11.76
C LEU A 382 36.95 -23.13 -12.94
N GLY A 383 37.41 -21.90 -12.71
CA GLY A 383 37.94 -20.97 -13.70
C GLY A 383 37.08 -19.73 -13.81
N ALA A 384 37.69 -18.56 -13.62
CA ALA A 384 37.10 -17.22 -13.84
C ALA A 384 37.73 -16.52 -15.06
N GLY A 385 38.21 -17.32 -16.03
CA GLY A 385 38.67 -16.85 -17.34
C GLY A 385 37.52 -16.55 -18.30
N THR A 386 37.78 -16.66 -19.61
CA THR A 386 36.78 -16.38 -20.66
C THR A 386 35.53 -17.23 -20.49
N LEU A 387 35.68 -18.55 -20.30
CA LEU A 387 34.54 -19.43 -20.11
C LEU A 387 33.76 -19.10 -18.82
N GLY A 388 34.44 -18.94 -17.68
CA GLY A 388 33.80 -18.64 -16.39
C GLY A 388 32.94 -17.38 -16.41
N THR A 389 33.47 -16.32 -17.00
CA THR A 389 32.80 -15.02 -17.08
C THR A 389 31.59 -15.02 -18.03
N TYR A 390 31.63 -15.78 -19.13
CA TYR A 390 30.45 -15.94 -20.00
C TYR A 390 29.40 -16.90 -19.40
N VAL A 391 29.83 -18.07 -18.89
CA VAL A 391 28.91 -19.07 -18.33
C VAL A 391 28.15 -18.50 -17.14
N SER A 392 28.81 -17.78 -16.24
CA SER A 392 28.14 -17.14 -15.09
C SER A 392 27.08 -16.12 -15.50
N ARG A 393 27.34 -15.28 -16.51
CA ARG A 393 26.33 -14.36 -17.06
C ARG A 393 25.14 -15.12 -17.64
N THR A 394 25.37 -16.24 -18.33
CA THR A 394 24.29 -17.09 -18.84
C THR A 394 23.49 -17.74 -17.72
N LEU A 395 24.14 -18.26 -16.67
CA LEU A 395 23.48 -18.85 -15.51
C LEU A 395 22.60 -17.81 -14.79
N MET A 396 23.13 -16.62 -14.55
CA MET A 396 22.39 -15.50 -13.96
C MET A 396 21.19 -15.09 -14.84
N GLY A 397 21.37 -15.05 -16.15
CA GLY A 397 20.28 -14.79 -17.12
C GLY A 397 19.17 -15.84 -17.08
N TRP A 398 19.50 -17.09 -16.74
CA TRP A 398 18.55 -18.19 -16.51
C TRP A 398 17.99 -18.24 -15.09
N GLY A 399 18.37 -17.29 -14.23
CA GLY A 399 17.82 -17.14 -12.89
C GLY A 399 18.59 -17.85 -11.80
N VAL A 400 19.74 -18.47 -12.08
CA VAL A 400 20.59 -19.08 -11.05
C VAL A 400 21.01 -18.03 -10.02
N ARG A 401 20.80 -18.32 -8.73
CA ARG A 401 21.10 -17.37 -7.64
C ARG A 401 22.42 -17.64 -6.93
N LYS A 402 22.87 -18.88 -6.80
CA LYS A 402 24.13 -19.22 -6.10
C LYS A 402 25.24 -19.58 -7.07
N ILE A 403 26.25 -18.72 -7.17
CA ILE A 403 27.38 -18.90 -8.08
C ILE A 403 28.70 -18.74 -7.32
N THR A 404 29.55 -19.76 -7.33
CA THR A 404 30.86 -19.69 -6.68
C THR A 404 31.99 -19.89 -7.69
N PHE A 405 32.97 -18.99 -7.69
CA PHE A 405 34.15 -19.05 -8.55
C PHE A 405 35.37 -19.60 -7.82
N ILE A 406 36.20 -20.37 -8.52
CA ILE A 406 37.57 -20.71 -8.11
C ILE A 406 38.54 -20.30 -9.20
N ASP A 407 39.53 -19.47 -8.87
CA ASP A 407 40.59 -19.05 -9.79
C ASP A 407 41.77 -18.46 -8.98
N ASN A 408 43.01 -18.77 -9.34
CA ASN A 408 44.20 -18.24 -8.64
C ASN A 408 44.84 -17.02 -9.34
N ALA A 409 44.41 -16.68 -10.55
CA ALA A 409 45.03 -15.64 -11.37
C ALA A 409 44.57 -14.23 -10.99
N THR A 410 45.32 -13.25 -11.50
CA THR A 410 44.96 -11.83 -11.46
C THR A 410 44.47 -11.34 -12.82
N VAL A 411 43.68 -10.28 -12.81
CA VAL A 411 43.19 -9.63 -14.04
C VAL A 411 44.36 -8.89 -14.71
N SER A 412 44.61 -9.23 -15.97
CA SER A 412 45.62 -8.58 -16.83
C SER A 412 44.97 -7.67 -17.88
N PHE A 413 45.74 -6.71 -18.43
CA PHE A 413 45.25 -5.75 -19.44
C PHE A 413 44.60 -6.38 -20.69
N SER A 414 44.95 -7.61 -21.04
CA SER A 414 44.37 -8.30 -22.20
C SER A 414 43.03 -8.99 -21.91
N ASN A 415 42.63 -9.06 -20.64
CA ASN A 415 41.47 -9.81 -20.17
C ASN A 415 40.13 -9.09 -20.37
N PRO A 416 39.95 -7.79 -20.06
CA PRO A 416 38.63 -7.12 -20.13
C PRO A 416 37.91 -7.28 -21.47
N VAL A 417 38.65 -7.29 -22.58
CA VAL A 417 38.06 -7.44 -23.93
C VAL A 417 37.60 -8.88 -24.25
N ARG A 418 37.93 -9.87 -23.40
CA ARG A 418 37.59 -11.30 -23.60
C ARG A 418 36.82 -11.90 -22.43
N GLN A 419 36.75 -11.20 -21.29
CA GLN A 419 36.26 -11.71 -20.01
C GLN A 419 35.26 -10.68 -19.45
N PRO A 420 33.95 -10.80 -19.77
CA PRO A 420 32.94 -9.74 -19.59
C PRO A 420 32.51 -9.43 -18.13
N LEU A 421 33.33 -9.81 -17.15
CA LEU A 421 33.19 -9.42 -15.75
C LEU A 421 34.32 -8.51 -15.25
N PHE A 422 35.27 -8.16 -16.12
CA PHE A 422 36.41 -7.34 -15.75
C PHE A 422 36.50 -6.09 -16.62
N ASP A 423 36.85 -4.96 -15.99
CA ASP A 423 37.08 -3.67 -16.63
C ASP A 423 38.57 -3.30 -16.64
N PHE A 424 38.92 -2.24 -17.37
CA PHE A 424 40.30 -1.70 -17.38
C PHE A 424 40.80 -1.35 -15.97
N LYS A 425 39.92 -0.80 -15.11
CA LYS A 425 40.26 -0.45 -13.72
C LYS A 425 40.74 -1.66 -12.91
N ASP A 426 40.25 -2.85 -13.23
CA ASP A 426 40.56 -4.09 -12.51
C ASP A 426 41.97 -4.61 -12.86
N CYS A 427 42.60 -4.07 -13.90
CA CYS A 427 43.98 -4.39 -14.29
C CYS A 427 45.03 -3.57 -13.53
N LEU A 428 44.62 -2.48 -12.87
CA LEU A 428 45.52 -1.56 -12.21
C LEU A 428 46.08 -2.18 -10.91
N GLN A 429 47.17 -1.60 -10.38
CA GLN A 429 47.77 -2.00 -9.10
C GLN A 429 48.15 -3.50 -9.00
N GLY A 430 48.57 -4.11 -10.11
CA GLY A 430 48.96 -5.53 -10.15
C GLY A 430 47.82 -6.49 -10.50
N GLY A 431 46.61 -5.95 -10.73
CA GLY A 431 45.44 -6.71 -11.15
C GLY A 431 44.64 -7.28 -9.99
N ALA A 432 43.32 -7.11 -10.03
CA ALA A 432 42.40 -7.69 -9.07
C ALA A 432 42.44 -9.22 -9.12
N LYS A 433 42.10 -9.89 -8.02
CA LYS A 433 41.97 -11.36 -7.97
C LYS A 433 40.73 -11.78 -8.75
N LYS A 434 40.90 -12.65 -9.75
CA LYS A 434 39.82 -12.97 -10.70
C LYS A 434 38.57 -13.55 -10.04
N ALA A 435 38.74 -14.50 -9.13
CA ALA A 435 37.61 -15.17 -8.49
C ALA A 435 36.76 -14.19 -7.67
N GLU A 436 37.39 -13.38 -6.83
CA GLU A 436 36.72 -12.39 -5.97
C GLU A 436 36.08 -11.29 -6.82
N ARG A 437 36.83 -10.71 -7.77
CA ARG A 437 36.32 -9.65 -8.64
C ARG A 437 35.16 -10.13 -9.51
N ALA A 438 35.18 -11.37 -10.00
CA ALA A 438 34.09 -11.93 -10.78
C ALA A 438 32.80 -12.04 -9.95
N ALA A 439 32.90 -12.42 -8.68
CA ALA A 439 31.75 -12.48 -7.78
C ALA A 439 31.16 -11.07 -7.55
N GLU A 440 32.01 -10.10 -7.22
CA GLU A 440 31.60 -8.69 -7.06
C GLU A 440 30.93 -8.15 -8.32
N ALA A 441 31.46 -8.46 -9.51
CA ALA A 441 30.89 -8.02 -10.78
C ALA A 441 29.48 -8.58 -11.02
N LEU A 442 29.19 -9.82 -10.60
CA LEU A 442 27.83 -10.36 -10.68
C LEU A 442 26.87 -9.61 -9.75
N GLU A 443 27.28 -9.31 -8.52
CA GLU A 443 26.47 -8.53 -7.56
C GLU A 443 26.22 -7.10 -8.05
N GLU A 444 27.20 -6.48 -8.72
CA GLU A 444 27.05 -5.17 -9.38
C GLU A 444 26.02 -5.22 -10.53
N ILE A 445 25.95 -6.32 -11.27
CA ILE A 445 24.98 -6.51 -12.38
C ILE A 445 23.58 -6.78 -11.84
N TYR A 446 23.46 -7.65 -10.84
CA TYR A 446 22.18 -8.02 -10.25
C TYR A 446 22.33 -8.30 -8.75
N PRO A 447 21.87 -7.39 -7.87
CA PRO A 447 22.05 -7.50 -6.42
C PRO A 447 21.36 -8.69 -5.74
N GLY A 448 20.53 -9.45 -6.47
CA GLY A 448 19.85 -10.64 -5.95
C GLY A 448 20.64 -11.93 -6.12
N VAL A 449 21.81 -11.91 -6.78
CA VAL A 449 22.73 -13.06 -6.86
C VAL A 449 23.53 -13.18 -5.56
N ASP A 450 23.72 -14.40 -5.09
CA ASP A 450 24.67 -14.78 -4.03
C ASP A 450 25.92 -15.33 -4.72
N ALA A 451 26.91 -14.45 -4.93
CA ALA A 451 28.13 -14.78 -5.63
C ALA A 451 29.34 -14.79 -4.68
N THR A 452 30.20 -15.80 -4.75
CA THR A 452 31.43 -15.86 -3.96
C THR A 452 32.65 -16.26 -4.78
N GLY A 453 33.82 -15.74 -4.44
CA GLY A 453 35.09 -16.05 -5.10
C GLY A 453 36.11 -16.65 -4.15
N HIS A 454 36.79 -17.72 -4.57
CA HIS A 454 37.90 -18.33 -3.82
C HIS A 454 39.20 -18.29 -4.63
N VAL A 455 40.19 -17.57 -4.11
CA VAL A 455 41.53 -17.49 -4.69
C VAL A 455 42.35 -18.69 -4.22
N MET A 456 42.39 -19.74 -5.05
CA MET A 456 43.12 -20.98 -4.73
C MET A 456 43.48 -21.75 -5.99
N GLU A 457 44.54 -22.55 -5.90
CA GLU A 457 44.96 -23.45 -6.98
C GLU A 457 44.20 -24.77 -6.95
N VAL A 458 43.95 -25.31 -8.13
CA VAL A 458 43.48 -26.69 -8.28
C VAL A 458 44.69 -27.55 -8.64
N PRO A 459 45.07 -28.54 -7.81
CA PRO A 459 46.23 -29.39 -8.05
C PRO A 459 46.16 -30.08 -9.41
N MET A 460 47.19 -29.87 -10.23
CA MET A 460 47.29 -30.41 -11.58
C MET A 460 47.94 -31.80 -11.57
N LEU A 461 47.37 -32.73 -12.34
CA LEU A 461 47.94 -34.06 -12.52
C LEU A 461 49.34 -33.97 -13.17
N GLY A 462 50.32 -34.70 -12.62
CA GLY A 462 51.67 -34.78 -13.17
C GLY A 462 52.64 -33.68 -12.71
N HIS A 463 52.18 -32.67 -11.97
CA HIS A 463 53.05 -31.64 -11.38
C HIS A 463 53.46 -31.98 -9.94
N PRO A 464 54.72 -31.71 -9.55
CA PRO A 464 55.20 -31.97 -8.19
C PRO A 464 54.55 -31.03 -7.17
N MET A 465 54.27 -31.56 -5.98
CA MET A 465 53.78 -30.75 -4.85
C MET A 465 54.95 -30.00 -4.21
N MET A 466 54.97 -28.68 -4.40
CA MET A 466 56.02 -27.81 -3.82
C MET A 466 55.77 -27.54 -2.33
N ASP A 467 54.51 -27.44 -1.92
CA ASP A 467 54.07 -27.24 -0.53
C ASP A 467 52.92 -28.21 -0.22
N ALA A 468 53.24 -29.33 0.42
CA ALA A 468 52.27 -30.37 0.73
C ALA A 468 51.18 -29.91 1.71
N ALA A 469 51.48 -28.97 2.61
CA ALA A 469 50.50 -28.46 3.58
C ALA A 469 49.48 -27.55 2.88
N LYS A 470 49.96 -26.62 2.05
CA LYS A 470 49.10 -25.77 1.22
C LYS A 470 48.23 -26.60 0.26
N THR A 471 48.84 -27.53 -0.47
CA THR A 471 48.13 -28.40 -1.41
C THR A 471 47.04 -29.23 -0.72
N LYS A 472 47.31 -29.71 0.50
CA LYS A 472 46.29 -30.43 1.29
C LYS A 472 45.10 -29.53 1.67
N LEU A 473 45.36 -28.30 2.11
CA LEU A 473 44.31 -27.34 2.44
C LEU A 473 43.45 -26.98 1.21
N GLU A 474 44.09 -26.76 0.06
CA GLU A 474 43.40 -26.50 -1.20
C GLU A 474 42.58 -27.71 -1.67
N PHE A 475 43.10 -28.93 -1.51
CA PHE A 475 42.36 -30.16 -1.78
C PHE A 475 41.11 -30.27 -0.91
N GLU A 476 41.24 -30.08 0.40
CA GLU A 476 40.12 -30.18 1.36
C GLU A 476 39.07 -29.09 1.06
N LYS A 477 39.51 -27.87 0.73
CA LYS A 477 38.61 -26.79 0.37
C LYS A 477 37.86 -27.06 -0.95
N LEU A 478 38.55 -27.58 -1.97
CA LEU A 478 37.93 -27.95 -3.24
C LEU A 478 36.89 -29.07 -3.03
N GLN A 479 37.22 -30.08 -2.21
CA GLN A 479 36.29 -31.15 -1.86
C GLN A 479 35.04 -30.59 -1.16
N GLN A 480 35.22 -29.71 -0.18
CA GLN A 480 34.11 -29.04 0.50
C GLN A 480 33.21 -28.32 -0.51
N LEU A 481 33.79 -27.47 -1.36
CA LEU A 481 33.03 -26.69 -2.34
C LEU A 481 32.29 -27.58 -3.33
N ILE A 482 32.91 -28.65 -3.83
CA ILE A 482 32.23 -29.61 -4.71
C ILE A 482 31.05 -30.28 -3.99
N SER A 483 31.20 -30.62 -2.70
CA SER A 483 30.12 -31.26 -1.93
C SER A 483 28.93 -30.32 -1.69
N GLU A 484 29.17 -29.02 -1.51
CA GLU A 484 28.16 -28.00 -1.20
C GLU A 484 27.36 -27.53 -2.42
N HIS A 485 27.86 -27.76 -3.64
CA HIS A 485 27.26 -27.33 -4.89
C HIS A 485 26.58 -28.48 -5.65
N ASP A 486 25.60 -28.15 -6.51
CA ASP A 486 24.81 -29.14 -7.24
C ASP A 486 25.42 -29.46 -8.61
N ALA A 487 25.89 -28.40 -9.30
CA ALA A 487 26.51 -28.48 -10.61
C ALA A 487 27.92 -27.88 -10.59
N ILE A 488 28.87 -28.61 -11.17
CA ILE A 488 30.30 -28.25 -11.22
C ILE A 488 30.70 -28.03 -12.68
N PHE A 489 31.18 -26.83 -12.99
CA PHE A 489 31.63 -26.45 -14.31
C PHE A 489 33.16 -26.44 -14.37
N LEU A 490 33.73 -27.28 -15.22
CA LEU A 490 35.17 -27.35 -15.47
C LEU A 490 35.52 -26.40 -16.63
N LEU A 491 35.98 -25.21 -16.28
CA LEU A 491 36.22 -24.08 -17.19
C LEU A 491 37.69 -23.63 -17.18
N MET A 492 38.57 -24.60 -16.94
CA MET A 492 40.00 -24.42 -16.68
C MET A 492 40.83 -24.46 -17.97
N ASP A 493 42.05 -23.94 -17.95
CA ASP A 493 42.82 -23.80 -19.20
C ASP A 493 43.41 -25.11 -19.73
N THR A 494 43.70 -26.08 -18.85
CA THR A 494 44.48 -27.28 -19.21
C THR A 494 43.74 -28.59 -18.95
N ARG A 495 44.18 -29.70 -19.59
CA ARG A 495 43.62 -31.05 -19.35
C ARG A 495 43.97 -31.54 -17.94
N GLU A 496 45.19 -31.29 -17.50
CA GLU A 496 45.77 -31.76 -16.24
C GLU A 496 45.02 -31.23 -15.02
N SER A 497 44.59 -29.97 -15.11
CA SER A 497 43.86 -29.29 -14.03
C SER A 497 42.41 -29.79 -13.86
N ARG A 498 41.83 -30.39 -14.91
CA ARG A 498 40.46 -30.95 -14.91
C ARG A 498 40.36 -32.32 -14.23
N TRP A 499 41.49 -33.02 -14.06
CA TRP A 499 41.50 -34.40 -13.58
C TRP A 499 40.93 -34.52 -12.17
N LEU A 500 41.47 -33.77 -11.21
CA LEU A 500 41.06 -33.88 -9.81
C LEU A 500 39.58 -33.49 -9.61
N PRO A 501 39.09 -32.34 -10.14
CA PRO A 501 37.66 -32.02 -10.09
C PRO A 501 36.76 -33.08 -10.73
N THR A 502 37.21 -33.72 -11.82
CA THR A 502 36.46 -34.80 -12.47
C THR A 502 36.27 -35.98 -11.53
N VAL A 503 37.35 -36.42 -10.87
CA VAL A 503 37.31 -37.52 -9.90
C VAL A 503 36.42 -37.16 -8.71
N MET A 504 36.60 -35.97 -8.12
CA MET A 504 35.82 -35.52 -6.97
C MET A 504 34.33 -35.39 -7.31
N GLY A 505 33.99 -34.78 -8.45
CA GLY A 505 32.60 -34.61 -8.87
C GLY A 505 31.91 -35.96 -9.09
N LYS A 506 32.61 -36.92 -9.72
CA LYS A 506 32.09 -38.29 -9.88
C LYS A 506 31.89 -38.99 -8.53
N ALA A 507 32.86 -38.89 -7.63
CA ALA A 507 32.81 -39.51 -6.31
C ALA A 507 31.65 -38.97 -5.44
N HIS A 508 31.31 -37.69 -5.59
CA HIS A 508 30.20 -37.05 -4.86
C HIS A 508 28.87 -37.08 -5.61
N GLY A 509 28.78 -37.76 -6.76
CA GLY A 509 27.55 -37.86 -7.55
C GLY A 509 27.06 -36.52 -8.09
N LYS A 510 27.96 -35.58 -8.39
CA LYS A 510 27.63 -34.23 -8.87
C LYS A 510 27.44 -34.17 -10.38
N ILE A 511 26.61 -33.24 -10.85
CA ILE A 511 26.52 -32.92 -12.27
C ILE A 511 27.80 -32.19 -12.65
N VAL A 512 28.62 -32.80 -13.50
CA VAL A 512 29.87 -32.18 -13.97
C VAL A 512 29.76 -31.84 -15.44
N LEU A 513 29.95 -30.56 -15.77
CA LEU A 513 29.93 -30.00 -17.10
C LEU A 513 31.34 -29.53 -17.45
N ASN A 514 31.91 -30.05 -18.52
CA ASN A 514 33.23 -29.68 -19.00
C ASN A 514 33.11 -28.85 -20.27
N ALA A 515 33.78 -27.71 -20.30
CA ALA A 515 33.98 -26.93 -21.52
C ALA A 515 35.47 -26.69 -21.76
N ALA A 516 35.97 -27.01 -22.95
CA ALA A 516 37.36 -26.74 -23.35
C ALA A 516 37.39 -26.08 -24.74
N LEU A 517 38.40 -25.25 -24.96
CA LEU A 517 38.59 -24.48 -26.20
C LEU A 517 39.87 -24.95 -26.90
N GLY A 518 39.74 -25.23 -28.19
CA GLY A 518 40.85 -25.24 -29.15
C GLY A 518 41.01 -23.85 -29.78
N PHE A 519 41.78 -23.77 -30.87
CA PHE A 519 41.99 -22.52 -31.60
C PHE A 519 40.70 -22.00 -32.26
N ASP A 520 40.03 -22.85 -33.02
CA ASP A 520 38.81 -22.59 -33.78
C ASP A 520 37.65 -23.56 -33.44
N THR A 521 37.88 -24.45 -32.48
CA THR A 521 36.96 -25.51 -32.05
C THR A 521 36.73 -25.45 -30.55
N TYR A 522 35.65 -26.07 -30.07
CA TYR A 522 35.39 -26.24 -28.65
C TYR A 522 34.68 -27.56 -28.38
N VAL A 523 34.80 -28.06 -27.16
CA VAL A 523 34.08 -29.23 -26.68
C VAL A 523 33.29 -28.87 -25.43
N VAL A 524 32.00 -29.19 -25.42
CA VAL A 524 31.15 -29.15 -24.24
C VAL A 524 30.60 -30.53 -23.99
N MET A 525 30.80 -31.06 -22.78
CA MET A 525 30.31 -32.38 -22.41
C MET A 525 29.82 -32.43 -20.97
N ARG A 526 28.85 -33.29 -20.70
CA ARG A 526 28.44 -33.65 -19.34
C ARG A 526 29.00 -35.02 -18.98
N HIS A 527 29.46 -35.19 -17.75
CA HIS A 527 29.85 -36.49 -17.25
C HIS A 527 28.61 -37.32 -16.91
N GLY A 528 28.70 -38.64 -17.04
CA GLY A 528 27.63 -39.54 -16.59
C GLY A 528 27.53 -39.57 -15.06
N LEU A 529 26.30 -39.49 -14.55
CA LEU A 529 26.01 -39.86 -13.17
C LEU A 529 26.00 -41.39 -13.06
N LYS A 530 26.24 -41.90 -11.85
CA LYS A 530 26.15 -43.35 -11.60
C LYS A 530 24.70 -43.78 -11.79
N ALA A 531 24.47 -44.83 -12.58
CA ALA A 531 23.14 -45.40 -12.73
C ALA A 531 22.65 -45.95 -11.37
N THR A 532 21.48 -45.49 -10.94
CA THR A 532 20.84 -45.91 -9.69
C THR A 532 19.59 -46.73 -9.94
N GLN A 533 19.03 -46.70 -11.15
CA GLN A 533 17.81 -47.40 -11.53
C GLN A 533 18.01 -48.26 -12.78
N GLU A 534 17.17 -49.28 -12.92
CA GLU A 534 17.16 -50.19 -14.06
C GLU A 534 16.72 -49.42 -15.33
N GLY A 535 17.60 -49.38 -16.34
CA GLY A 535 17.41 -48.61 -17.58
C GLY A 535 18.21 -47.30 -17.67
N GLU A 536 18.88 -46.86 -16.60
CA GLU A 536 19.79 -45.70 -16.66
C GLU A 536 21.15 -46.08 -17.28
N VAL A 537 21.65 -45.24 -18.19
CA VAL A 537 22.94 -45.43 -18.85
C VAL A 537 23.99 -44.51 -18.22
N GLU A 538 25.06 -45.11 -17.71
CA GLU A 538 26.21 -44.38 -17.20
C GLU A 538 27.14 -43.96 -18.35
N LEU A 539 27.21 -42.65 -18.60
CA LEU A 539 28.11 -42.07 -19.60
C LEU A 539 29.54 -41.88 -19.06
N GLY A 540 30.51 -41.90 -19.97
CA GLY A 540 31.92 -41.61 -19.66
C GLY A 540 32.16 -40.16 -19.24
N CYS A 541 33.33 -39.89 -18.67
CA CYS A 541 33.82 -38.54 -18.37
C CYS A 541 34.83 -38.06 -19.43
N TYR A 542 35.34 -36.84 -19.27
CA TYR A 542 36.36 -36.24 -20.16
C TYR A 542 37.62 -37.09 -20.36
N PHE A 543 37.91 -38.01 -19.43
CA PHE A 543 39.09 -38.87 -19.46
C PHE A 543 38.81 -40.31 -19.91
N CYS A 544 37.55 -40.67 -20.22
CA CYS A 544 37.22 -42.04 -20.65
C CYS A 544 37.67 -42.34 -22.09
N ASN A 545 37.70 -41.33 -22.97
CA ASN A 545 38.22 -41.43 -24.32
C ASN A 545 39.14 -40.24 -24.57
N ASP A 546 40.12 -40.42 -25.45
CA ASP A 546 40.88 -39.26 -25.92
C ASP A 546 39.98 -38.35 -26.74
N VAL A 547 40.00 -37.06 -26.38
CA VAL A 547 39.08 -36.04 -26.90
C VAL A 547 39.47 -35.59 -28.31
N VAL A 548 40.72 -35.85 -28.69
CA VAL A 548 41.30 -35.64 -30.03
C VAL A 548 42.23 -36.82 -30.31
N ALA A 549 42.12 -37.43 -31.48
CA ALA A 549 43.04 -38.50 -31.88
C ALA A 549 44.41 -37.90 -32.22
N PRO A 550 45.54 -38.56 -31.92
CA PRO A 550 46.87 -38.07 -32.30
C PRO A 550 47.06 -37.87 -33.82
N ALA A 551 46.19 -38.51 -34.64
CA ALA A 551 46.17 -38.40 -36.09
C ALA A 551 45.27 -37.26 -36.61
N ASP A 552 44.50 -36.59 -35.75
CA ASP A 552 43.70 -35.44 -36.13
C ASP A 552 44.63 -34.30 -36.56
N THR A 553 44.27 -33.64 -37.65
CA THR A 553 45.11 -32.63 -38.29
C THR A 553 45.34 -31.44 -37.36
N ASN A 554 46.61 -31.12 -37.07
CA ASN A 554 46.99 -29.72 -36.95
C ASN A 554 46.73 -29.13 -38.33
N SER A 555 45.69 -28.31 -38.51
CA SER A 555 45.54 -27.56 -39.75
C SER A 555 46.88 -26.90 -40.08
N ALA A 556 47.44 -27.29 -41.21
CA ALA A 556 48.75 -26.89 -41.67
C ALA A 556 48.85 -25.38 -41.95
N GLN A 557 50.05 -24.85 -41.71
CA GLN A 557 50.60 -23.51 -42.05
C GLN A 557 50.39 -22.37 -41.05
#